data_AF-A0A8S2TTC3-F1
#
_entry.id   AF-A0A8S2TTC3-F1
#
_cell.length_a   1.000
_cell.length_b   1.000
_cell.length_c   1.000
_cell.angle_alpha   90.00
_cell.angle_beta   90.00
_cell.angle_gamma   90.00
#
_symmetry.space_group_name_H-M   'P 1'
#
loop_
_entity.id
_entity.type
_entity.pdbx_description
1 polymer ?
#
loop_
_entity_poly.entity_id
_entity_poly.type
_entity_poly.pdbx_seq_one_letter_code
_entity_poly.pdbx_strand_id
1 'polypeptide(L)'
;HDQKFTNFLFIPKITFSNTNAKPVSITEVRGEYEDHDHSWKLCKDVKIGPTTNDDEYKWNGDTIVNLGANKLIGFAVRLDIEVNGEPGIDNIRRARAHKSLPQPLKLKIIVEDTDNKECSLIVEQQNTLLELPTKESAISDWTDKDDGEGLREIIAFVYADDCETDQRTFVSMYIDNDGNTNIRCGQSVSSGTTWYLNNERVESLQSEAREKNVNEISIEEQNGNVLALFDPENEYRMYAIRIEITTATSKTVQTLLLPPVTSAKLENLPKVLPLDSVKLRPIRT
;
A
#
# COMPACT_ATOMS: atom_id res chain seq x y z
N HIS A 1 18.32 9.94 -9.31
CA HIS A 1 18.49 9.10 -10.50
C HIS A 1 17.09 8.90 -11.07
N ASP A 2 16.83 9.36 -12.29
CA ASP A 2 15.51 9.21 -12.93
C ASP A 2 15.37 7.77 -13.45
N GLN A 3 15.02 6.86 -12.54
CA GLN A 3 14.70 5.50 -12.91
C GLN A 3 13.42 5.50 -13.75
N LYS A 4 13.44 4.76 -14.85
CA LYS A 4 12.28 4.56 -15.71
C LYS A 4 11.83 3.12 -15.60
N PHE A 5 10.53 2.89 -15.63
CA PHE A 5 9.96 1.56 -15.71
C PHE A 5 8.76 1.53 -16.67
N THR A 6 8.36 0.31 -17.05
CA THR A 6 7.19 0.08 -17.89
C THR A 6 5.97 -0.23 -17.03
N ASN A 7 5.00 0.67 -17.02
CA ASN A 7 3.67 0.44 -16.46
C ASN A 7 2.81 -0.21 -17.55
N PHE A 8 2.43 -1.48 -17.35
CA PHE A 8 1.61 -2.21 -18.29
C PHE A 8 0.14 -2.14 -17.86
N LEU A 9 -0.75 -1.96 -18.82
CA LEU A 9 -2.19 -1.89 -18.63
C LEU A 9 -2.85 -2.94 -19.50
N PHE A 10 -3.92 -3.54 -18.97
CA PHE A 10 -4.54 -4.69 -19.56
C PHE A 10 -6.05 -4.45 -19.73
N ILE A 11 -6.53 -4.59 -20.96
CA ILE A 11 -7.94 -4.49 -21.31
C ILE A 11 -8.42 -5.90 -21.68
N PRO A 12 -9.23 -6.54 -20.82
CA PRO A 12 -9.47 -7.98 -20.89
C PRO A 12 -10.25 -8.43 -22.11
N LYS A 13 -11.11 -7.57 -22.65
CA LYS A 13 -11.99 -7.94 -23.75
C LYS A 13 -12.42 -6.72 -24.55
N ILE A 14 -12.03 -6.72 -25.82
CA ILE A 14 -12.46 -5.77 -26.85
C ILE A 14 -12.98 -6.59 -28.01
N THR A 15 -14.15 -6.23 -28.51
CA THR A 15 -14.78 -6.93 -29.63
C THR A 15 -14.78 -6.05 -30.87
N PHE A 16 -14.18 -6.54 -31.95
CA PHE A 16 -14.19 -5.90 -33.26
C PHE A 16 -15.23 -6.56 -34.15
N SER A 17 -15.94 -5.75 -34.94
CA SER A 17 -16.93 -6.21 -35.91
C SER A 17 -16.50 -5.82 -37.31
N ASN A 18 -16.42 -6.81 -38.19
CA ASN A 18 -16.30 -6.56 -39.62
C ASN A 18 -17.70 -6.41 -40.22
N THR A 19 -18.16 -5.17 -40.42
CA THR A 19 -19.45 -4.87 -41.05
C THR A 19 -19.39 -4.89 -42.58
N ASN A 20 -18.23 -5.18 -43.18
CA ASN A 20 -18.09 -5.26 -44.63
C ASN A 20 -18.60 -6.60 -45.16
N ALA A 21 -19.03 -6.59 -46.42
CA ALA A 21 -19.43 -7.80 -47.14
C ALA A 21 -18.25 -8.71 -47.54
N LYS A 22 -17.00 -8.26 -47.31
CA LYS A 22 -15.77 -8.99 -47.62
C LYS A 22 -14.93 -9.19 -46.36
N PRO A 23 -14.11 -10.25 -46.29
CA PRO A 23 -13.11 -10.39 -45.24
C PRO A 23 -12.16 -9.20 -45.23
N VAL A 24 -11.75 -8.78 -44.04
CA VAL A 24 -10.70 -7.77 -43.82
C VAL A 24 -9.69 -8.33 -42.84
N SER A 25 -8.47 -7.83 -42.86
CA SER A 25 -7.49 -8.15 -41.82
C SER A 25 -7.13 -6.89 -41.05
N ILE A 26 -7.00 -7.01 -39.74
CA ILE A 26 -6.32 -6.01 -38.94
C ILE A 26 -4.84 -6.11 -39.29
N THR A 27 -4.25 -5.02 -39.74
CA THR A 27 -2.83 -4.94 -40.13
C THR A 27 -1.99 -4.31 -39.03
N GLU A 28 -2.56 -3.38 -38.28
CA GLU A 28 -1.89 -2.69 -37.19
C GLU A 28 -2.85 -2.42 -36.02
N VAL A 29 -2.32 -2.52 -34.80
CA VAL A 29 -2.98 -2.06 -33.58
C VAL A 29 -1.97 -1.21 -32.84
N ARG A 30 -2.35 0.03 -32.58
CA ARG A 30 -1.55 1.00 -31.83
C ARG A 30 -2.36 1.59 -30.69
N GLY A 31 -1.66 2.18 -29.74
CA GLY A 31 -2.24 2.66 -28.49
C GLY A 31 -1.72 4.04 -28.18
N GLU A 32 -2.60 4.91 -27.70
CA GLU A 32 -2.26 6.20 -27.14
C GLU A 32 -2.84 6.31 -25.73
N TYR A 33 -2.22 7.12 -24.88
CA TYR A 33 -2.78 7.53 -23.61
C TYR A 33 -2.89 9.06 -23.54
N GLU A 34 -3.90 9.55 -22.84
CA GLU A 34 -4.04 10.98 -22.55
C GLU A 34 -3.15 11.32 -21.34
N ASP A 35 -2.26 12.31 -21.47
CA ASP A 35 -1.42 12.80 -20.38
C ASP A 35 -2.10 13.95 -19.61
N HIS A 36 -1.49 14.43 -18.53
CA HIS A 36 -2.01 15.50 -17.68
C HIS A 36 -2.29 16.82 -18.41
N ASP A 37 -1.62 17.08 -19.53
CA ASP A 37 -1.84 18.24 -20.39
C ASP A 37 -2.94 18.01 -21.46
N HIS A 38 -3.65 16.89 -21.38
CA HIS A 38 -4.64 16.42 -22.34
C HIS A 38 -4.08 16.12 -23.75
N SER A 39 -2.75 15.99 -23.88
CA SER A 39 -2.12 15.52 -25.11
C SER A 39 -2.19 13.99 -25.20
N TRP A 40 -2.34 13.48 -26.43
CA TRP A 40 -2.26 12.04 -26.69
C TRP A 40 -0.81 11.65 -26.95
N LYS A 41 -0.32 10.66 -26.20
CA LYS A 41 1.04 10.13 -26.32
C LYS A 41 1.00 8.66 -26.69
N LEU A 42 1.89 8.25 -27.59
CA LEU A 42 1.96 6.87 -28.05
C LEU A 42 2.42 5.94 -26.91
N CYS A 43 1.75 4.80 -26.76
CA CYS A 43 2.24 3.69 -25.96
C CYS A 43 3.49 3.08 -26.61
N LYS A 44 4.40 2.54 -25.79
CA LYS A 44 5.68 2.01 -26.27
C LYS A 44 5.54 0.68 -27.01
N ASP A 45 4.65 -0.16 -26.51
CA ASP A 45 4.37 -1.49 -27.06
C ASP A 45 2.89 -1.80 -26.87
N VAL A 46 2.29 -2.43 -27.89
CA VAL A 46 0.88 -2.79 -27.90
C VAL A 46 0.77 -4.23 -28.39
N LYS A 47 0.19 -5.08 -27.55
CA LYS A 47 0.03 -6.50 -27.84
C LYS A 47 -1.44 -6.86 -27.81
N ILE A 48 -1.83 -7.70 -28.75
CA ILE A 48 -3.16 -8.30 -28.77
C ILE A 48 -3.05 -9.81 -28.57
N GLY A 49 -4.00 -10.37 -27.85
CA GLY A 49 -4.12 -11.81 -27.64
C GLY A 49 -5.57 -12.26 -27.82
N PRO A 50 -5.84 -13.45 -28.36
CA PRO A 50 -7.18 -14.00 -28.39
C PRO A 50 -7.72 -14.11 -26.95
N THR A 51 -9.01 -13.85 -26.78
CA THR A 51 -9.69 -14.13 -25.50
C THR A 51 -9.86 -15.64 -25.34
N THR A 52 -8.96 -16.29 -24.58
CA THR A 52 -9.10 -17.70 -24.18
C THR A 52 -9.78 -17.80 -22.81
N ASN A 53 -10.43 -18.93 -22.53
CA ASN A 53 -10.97 -19.22 -21.20
C ASN A 53 -9.88 -19.61 -20.18
N ASP A 54 -8.64 -19.78 -20.64
CA ASP A 54 -7.47 -20.08 -19.81
C ASP A 54 -6.75 -18.78 -19.45
N ASP A 55 -6.31 -18.65 -18.19
CA ASP A 55 -5.72 -17.46 -17.56
C ASP A 55 -4.38 -16.98 -18.18
N GLU A 56 -3.87 -17.66 -19.21
CA GLU A 56 -2.65 -17.28 -19.91
C GLU A 56 -2.93 -16.76 -21.33
N TYR A 57 -2.93 -15.43 -21.48
CA TYR A 57 -2.99 -14.80 -22.79
C TYR A 57 -1.72 -15.12 -23.60
N LYS A 58 -1.89 -15.78 -24.73
CA LYS A 58 -0.85 -15.88 -25.76
C LYS A 58 -0.79 -14.55 -26.52
N TRP A 59 0.13 -13.70 -26.11
CA TRP A 59 0.39 -12.42 -26.74
C TRP A 59 1.05 -12.64 -28.10
N ASN A 60 0.34 -12.30 -29.17
CA ASN A 60 0.92 -12.34 -30.51
C ASN A 60 1.65 -11.01 -30.74
N GLY A 61 2.94 -11.10 -31.10
CA GLY A 61 3.72 -9.95 -31.53
C GLY A 61 3.37 -9.48 -32.94
N ASP A 62 2.83 -10.39 -33.77
CA ASP A 62 2.37 -10.08 -35.12
C ASP A 62 0.86 -9.84 -35.11
N THR A 63 0.46 -8.63 -35.47
CA THR A 63 -0.90 -8.10 -35.33
C THR A 63 -1.85 -8.49 -36.46
N ILE A 64 -1.41 -9.36 -37.39
CA ILE A 64 -2.26 -9.74 -38.52
C ILE A 64 -3.38 -10.66 -38.03
N VAL A 65 -4.59 -10.11 -37.94
CA VAL A 65 -5.77 -10.90 -37.60
C VAL A 65 -6.81 -10.83 -38.69
N ASN A 66 -7.19 -12.00 -39.22
CA ASN A 66 -8.18 -12.11 -40.29
C ASN A 66 -9.61 -12.14 -39.71
N LEU A 67 -10.46 -11.21 -40.15
CA LEU A 67 -11.87 -11.14 -39.80
C LEU A 67 -12.74 -11.46 -41.03
N GLY A 68 -13.48 -12.57 -40.95
CA GLY A 68 -14.48 -12.90 -41.97
C GLY A 68 -15.56 -11.82 -42.11
N ALA A 69 -16.23 -11.76 -43.26
CA ALA A 69 -17.35 -10.85 -43.49
C ALA A 69 -18.46 -11.06 -42.45
N ASN A 70 -19.00 -9.96 -41.89
CA ASN A 70 -20.04 -9.97 -40.86
C ASN A 70 -19.69 -10.82 -39.62
N LYS A 71 -18.40 -10.95 -39.29
CA LYS A 71 -17.94 -11.68 -38.09
C LYS A 71 -17.50 -10.72 -36.99
N LEU A 72 -17.57 -11.25 -35.77
CA LEU A 72 -17.04 -10.65 -34.56
C LEU A 72 -15.80 -11.42 -34.12
N ILE A 73 -14.84 -10.71 -33.55
CA ILE A 73 -13.68 -11.31 -32.90
C ILE A 73 -13.36 -10.55 -31.61
N GLY A 74 -13.00 -11.29 -30.57
CA GLY A 74 -12.67 -10.73 -29.25
C GLY A 74 -11.19 -10.89 -28.94
N PHE A 75 -10.52 -9.78 -28.58
CA PHE A 75 -9.13 -9.78 -28.12
C PHE A 75 -9.00 -9.14 -26.75
N ALA A 76 -7.97 -9.54 -26.03
CA ALA A 76 -7.41 -8.74 -24.97
C ALA A 76 -6.31 -7.84 -25.54
N VAL A 77 -6.14 -6.65 -24.96
CA VAL A 77 -5.12 -5.69 -25.35
C VAL A 77 -4.23 -5.40 -24.16
N ARG A 78 -2.91 -5.45 -24.36
CA ARG A 78 -1.91 -4.97 -23.41
C ARG A 78 -1.23 -3.74 -23.98
N LEU A 79 -1.13 -2.71 -23.15
CA LEU A 79 -0.53 -1.42 -23.48
C LEU A 79 0.61 -1.16 -22.50
N ASP A 80 1.80 -0.84 -23.01
CA ASP A 80 2.97 -0.54 -22.19
C ASP A 80 3.28 0.97 -22.24
N ILE A 81 3.28 1.63 -21.08
CA ILE A 81 3.60 3.06 -20.92
C ILE A 81 4.92 3.18 -20.16
N GLU A 82 5.88 3.95 -20.69
CA GLU A 82 7.12 4.25 -19.97
C GLU A 82 6.90 5.44 -19.05
N VAL A 83 7.17 5.25 -17.75
CA VAL A 83 6.99 6.26 -16.71
C VAL A 83 8.28 6.43 -15.91
N ASN A 84 8.47 7.63 -15.35
CA ASN A 84 9.55 7.89 -14.41
C ASN A 84 9.10 7.49 -13.00
N GLY A 85 9.98 6.86 -12.22
CA GLY A 85 9.72 6.42 -10.85
C GLY A 85 10.09 4.95 -10.64
N GLU A 86 9.49 4.37 -9.61
CA GLU A 86 9.68 2.97 -9.26
C GLU A 86 8.40 2.17 -9.53
N PRO A 87 8.52 0.90 -9.97
CA PRO A 87 7.35 0.04 -10.12
C PRO A 87 6.76 -0.30 -8.76
N GLY A 88 5.46 -0.55 -8.72
CA GLY A 88 4.82 -1.16 -7.56
C GLY A 88 5.51 -2.46 -7.14
N ILE A 89 5.49 -2.76 -5.84
CA ILE A 89 6.24 -3.90 -5.28
C ILE A 89 5.69 -5.27 -5.69
N ASP A 90 4.41 -5.36 -6.08
CA ASP A 90 3.72 -6.59 -6.45
C ASP A 90 2.87 -6.41 -7.72
N ASN A 91 2.28 -7.50 -8.19
CA ASN A 91 1.51 -7.52 -9.43
C ASN A 91 0.23 -6.66 -9.37
N ILE A 92 -0.44 -6.60 -8.21
CA ILE A 92 -1.67 -5.82 -8.04
C ILE A 92 -1.35 -4.33 -8.16
N ARG A 93 -0.28 -3.89 -7.47
CA ARG A 93 0.20 -2.49 -7.54
C ARG A 93 0.75 -2.14 -8.92
N ARG A 94 1.43 -3.07 -9.59
CA ARG A 94 1.94 -2.87 -10.96
C ARG A 94 0.85 -2.78 -12.03
N ALA A 95 -0.31 -3.37 -11.80
CA ALA A 95 -1.46 -3.32 -12.72
C ALA A 95 -2.25 -2.00 -12.63
N ARG A 96 -1.94 -1.15 -11.66
CA ARG A 96 -2.48 0.21 -11.53
C ARG A 96 -1.74 1.15 -12.48
N ALA A 97 -2.40 2.19 -12.95
CA ALA A 97 -1.72 3.33 -13.56
C ALA A 97 -0.82 4.03 -12.52
N HIS A 98 0.43 4.26 -12.89
CA HIS A 98 1.38 4.99 -12.05
C HIS A 98 0.89 6.42 -11.80
N LYS A 99 1.15 6.96 -10.60
CA LYS A 99 0.66 8.29 -10.17
C LYS A 99 1.15 9.48 -11.01
N SER A 100 2.19 9.30 -11.82
CA SER A 100 2.65 10.31 -12.79
C SER A 100 1.74 10.38 -14.02
N LEU A 101 0.74 9.52 -14.12
CA LEU A 101 -0.27 9.50 -15.17
C LEU A 101 -1.60 10.03 -14.61
N PRO A 102 -2.45 10.66 -15.44
CA PRO A 102 -3.74 11.15 -14.99
C PRO A 102 -4.67 10.02 -14.53
N GLN A 103 -5.61 10.36 -13.66
CA GLN A 103 -6.68 9.48 -13.19
C GLN A 103 -8.05 10.17 -13.37
N PRO A 104 -9.04 9.53 -14.02
CA PRO A 104 -8.93 8.27 -14.75
C PRO A 104 -7.96 8.36 -15.94
N LEU A 105 -7.23 7.29 -16.20
CA LEU A 105 -6.32 7.23 -17.34
C LEU A 105 -7.12 6.88 -18.59
N LYS A 106 -7.14 7.77 -19.58
CA LYS A 106 -7.77 7.47 -20.88
C LYS A 106 -6.78 6.80 -21.81
N LEU A 107 -7.21 5.69 -22.40
CA LEU A 107 -6.44 4.90 -23.34
C LEU A 107 -7.22 4.85 -24.65
N LYS A 108 -6.58 5.23 -25.76
CA LYS A 108 -7.16 5.15 -27.10
C LYS A 108 -6.47 4.02 -27.85
N ILE A 109 -7.23 3.01 -28.22
CA ILE A 109 -6.78 1.93 -29.08
C ILE A 109 -7.18 2.27 -30.49
N ILE A 110 -6.24 2.21 -31.42
CA ILE A 110 -6.44 2.49 -32.83
C ILE A 110 -6.11 1.22 -33.59
N VAL A 111 -6.99 0.84 -34.50
CA VAL A 111 -6.85 -0.34 -35.34
C VAL A 111 -6.94 0.09 -36.80
N GLU A 112 -5.98 -0.38 -37.59
CA GLU A 112 -5.93 -0.18 -39.03
C GLU A 112 -6.22 -1.50 -39.74
N ASP A 113 -7.01 -1.45 -40.81
CA ASP A 113 -7.32 -2.60 -41.64
C ASP A 113 -6.53 -2.65 -42.96
N THR A 114 -6.68 -3.74 -43.71
CA THR A 114 -6.07 -3.93 -45.04
C THR A 114 -6.46 -2.89 -46.10
N ASP A 115 -7.54 -2.13 -45.87
CA ASP A 115 -7.97 -1.04 -46.75
C ASP A 115 -7.41 0.32 -46.29
N ASN A 116 -6.51 0.34 -45.30
CA ASN A 116 -5.99 1.52 -44.59
C ASN A 116 -7.10 2.36 -43.93
N LYS A 117 -8.20 1.72 -43.50
CA LYS A 117 -9.22 2.40 -42.70
C LYS A 117 -8.89 2.22 -41.22
N GLU A 118 -9.05 3.31 -40.49
CA GLU A 118 -8.83 3.34 -39.06
C GLU A 118 -10.14 3.35 -38.30
N CYS A 119 -10.18 2.61 -37.21
CA CYS A 119 -11.19 2.78 -36.16
C CYS A 119 -10.49 2.93 -34.81
N SER A 120 -11.12 3.64 -33.88
CA SER A 120 -10.58 3.81 -32.54
C SER A 120 -11.62 3.62 -31.45
N LEU A 121 -11.14 3.17 -30.29
CA LEU A 121 -11.90 3.01 -29.07
C LEU A 121 -11.16 3.72 -27.95
N ILE A 122 -11.84 4.63 -27.24
CA ILE A 122 -11.33 5.24 -26.02
C ILE A 122 -11.93 4.49 -24.83
N VAL A 123 -11.08 4.04 -23.92
CA VAL A 123 -11.47 3.42 -22.65
C VAL A 123 -10.88 4.21 -21.49
N GLU A 124 -11.57 4.20 -20.35
CA GLU A 124 -11.07 4.79 -19.11
C GLU A 124 -10.64 3.67 -18.18
N GLN A 125 -9.38 3.74 -17.73
CA GLN A 125 -8.86 2.92 -16.64
C GLN A 125 -8.92 3.74 -15.34
N GLN A 126 -9.51 3.13 -14.32
CA GLN A 126 -9.51 3.66 -12.96
C GLN A 126 -8.72 2.72 -12.07
N ASN A 127 -7.81 3.29 -11.29
CA ASN A 127 -7.12 2.53 -10.27
C ASN A 127 -8.13 1.99 -9.24
N THR A 128 -8.00 0.70 -8.91
CA THR A 128 -8.75 0.08 -7.83
C THR A 128 -8.38 0.71 -6.48
N LEU A 129 -9.10 0.40 -5.41
CA LEU A 129 -8.63 0.77 -4.07
C LEU A 129 -7.39 -0.05 -3.70
N LEU A 130 -6.45 0.57 -3.00
CA LEU A 130 -5.30 -0.15 -2.44
C LEU A 130 -5.76 -0.94 -1.21
N GLU A 131 -5.43 -2.22 -1.17
CA GLU A 131 -5.55 -3.05 0.02
C GLU A 131 -4.37 -2.77 0.95
N LEU A 132 -4.44 -1.63 1.65
CA LEU A 132 -3.45 -1.26 2.67
C LEU A 132 -3.84 -1.85 4.02
N PRO A 133 -2.87 -2.27 4.85
CA PRO A 133 -3.13 -2.65 6.24
C PRO A 133 -3.97 -1.61 6.98
N THR A 134 -5.03 -2.07 7.64
CA THR A 134 -5.84 -1.26 8.55
C THR A 134 -5.86 -1.89 9.93
N LYS A 135 -6.34 -1.11 10.91
CA LYS A 135 -6.65 -1.63 12.24
C LYS A 135 -7.63 -2.80 12.12
N GLU A 136 -8.64 -2.68 11.27
CA GLU A 136 -9.68 -3.70 11.07
C GLU A 136 -9.13 -4.97 10.44
N SER A 137 -8.25 -4.86 9.43
CA SER A 137 -7.59 -6.04 8.86
C SER A 137 -6.67 -6.72 9.86
N ALA A 138 -6.00 -5.96 10.72
CA ALA A 138 -5.17 -6.51 11.79
C ALA A 138 -6.02 -7.23 12.85
N ILE A 139 -7.18 -6.67 13.22
CA ILE A 139 -8.12 -7.34 14.13
C ILE A 139 -8.56 -8.67 13.51
N SER A 140 -8.99 -8.65 12.25
CA SER A 140 -9.44 -9.86 11.57
C SER A 140 -8.35 -10.93 11.48
N ASP A 141 -7.11 -10.55 11.16
CA ASP A 141 -6.00 -11.50 10.95
C ASP A 141 -5.45 -12.10 12.26
N TRP A 142 -5.50 -11.34 13.36
CA TRP A 142 -4.85 -11.74 14.61
C TRP A 142 -5.82 -12.32 15.65
N THR A 143 -7.13 -12.13 15.51
CA THR A 143 -8.11 -12.68 16.47
C THR A 143 -8.22 -14.20 16.38
N ASP A 144 -8.10 -14.78 15.18
CA ASP A 144 -8.37 -16.21 14.91
C ASP A 144 -7.12 -17.11 15.03
N LYS A 145 -6.12 -16.71 15.82
CA LYS A 145 -4.91 -17.53 16.05
C LYS A 145 -5.12 -18.43 17.27
N ASP A 146 -5.26 -19.74 17.02
CA ASP A 146 -5.63 -20.80 17.97
C ASP A 146 -4.54 -21.14 19.03
N ASP A 147 -3.42 -20.42 19.07
CA ASP A 147 -2.23 -20.73 19.87
C ASP A 147 -2.04 -19.90 21.14
N GLY A 148 -3.03 -19.10 21.54
CA GLY A 148 -2.95 -18.23 22.73
C GLY A 148 -2.22 -16.90 22.49
N GLU A 149 -1.52 -16.76 21.36
CA GLU A 149 -0.92 -15.50 20.88
C GLU A 149 -1.93 -14.61 20.13
N GLY A 150 -3.21 -15.00 20.12
CA GLY A 150 -4.30 -14.26 19.49
C GLY A 150 -4.51 -12.87 20.11
N LEU A 151 -5.08 -11.98 19.31
CA LEU A 151 -5.37 -10.60 19.70
C LEU A 151 -6.56 -10.51 20.65
N ARG A 152 -6.37 -9.86 21.81
CA ARG A 152 -7.45 -9.45 22.72
C ARG A 152 -7.93 -8.03 22.46
N GLU A 153 -7.00 -7.07 22.32
CA GLU A 153 -7.32 -5.65 22.14
C GLU A 153 -6.20 -4.90 21.42
N ILE A 154 -6.53 -4.04 20.45
CA ILE A 154 -5.58 -3.07 19.89
C ILE A 154 -5.66 -1.76 20.67
N ILE A 155 -4.57 -1.41 21.36
CA ILE A 155 -4.40 -0.15 22.11
C ILE A 155 -4.19 1.01 21.12
N ALA A 156 -3.31 0.82 20.14
CA ALA A 156 -2.97 1.83 19.15
C ALA A 156 -2.60 1.20 17.81
N PHE A 157 -2.96 1.88 16.73
CA PHE A 157 -2.55 1.53 15.37
C PHE A 157 -2.10 2.81 14.68
N VAL A 158 -0.79 3.04 14.65
CA VAL A 158 -0.16 4.22 14.08
C VAL A 158 0.36 3.84 12.71
N TYR A 159 0.16 4.68 11.70
CA TYR A 159 0.62 4.39 10.35
C TYR A 159 1.09 5.64 9.60
N ALA A 160 1.88 5.40 8.57
CA ALA A 160 2.25 6.39 7.57
C ALA A 160 2.21 5.74 6.18
N ASP A 161 1.65 6.45 5.22
CA ASP A 161 1.53 5.96 3.84
C ASP A 161 2.71 6.43 3.01
N ASP A 162 3.20 5.57 2.14
CA ASP A 162 4.13 5.95 1.08
C ASP A 162 3.41 5.99 -0.26
N CYS A 163 3.10 7.20 -0.71
CA CYS A 163 2.49 7.46 -2.00
C CYS A 163 3.46 7.27 -3.18
N GLU A 164 4.78 7.06 -2.98
CA GLU A 164 5.67 6.62 -4.07
C GLU A 164 5.48 5.14 -4.38
N THR A 165 5.32 4.30 -3.35
CA THR A 165 5.32 2.85 -3.49
C THR A 165 3.94 2.20 -3.29
N ASP A 166 2.90 3.00 -3.05
CA ASP A 166 1.54 2.55 -2.73
C ASP A 166 1.52 1.61 -1.50
N GLN A 167 2.32 1.93 -0.48
CA GLN A 167 2.49 1.13 0.73
C GLN A 167 2.04 1.86 1.98
N ARG A 168 1.75 1.09 3.04
CA ARG A 168 1.55 1.60 4.39
C ARG A 168 2.49 0.89 5.33
N THR A 169 3.26 1.67 6.07
CA THR A 169 4.03 1.17 7.21
C THR A 169 3.23 1.48 8.47
N PHE A 170 3.08 0.49 9.35
CA PHE A 170 2.34 0.66 10.60
C PHE A 170 3.13 0.12 11.80
N VAL A 171 2.80 0.68 12.96
CA VAL A 171 3.13 0.16 14.28
C VAL A 171 1.84 0.00 15.05
N SER A 172 1.58 -1.23 15.52
CA SER A 172 0.45 -1.57 16.36
C SER A 172 0.93 -1.89 17.76
N MET A 173 0.29 -1.30 18.76
CA MET A 173 0.42 -1.70 20.16
C MET A 173 -0.87 -2.43 20.56
N TYR A 174 -0.75 -3.64 21.06
CA TYR A 174 -1.90 -4.50 21.35
C TYR A 174 -1.68 -5.37 22.57
N ILE A 175 -2.76 -5.94 23.07
CA ILE A 175 -2.79 -6.91 24.16
C ILE A 175 -3.19 -8.26 23.55
N ASP A 176 -2.40 -9.29 23.81
CA ASP A 176 -2.75 -10.66 23.43
C ASP A 176 -3.75 -11.30 24.40
N ASN A 177 -4.19 -12.52 24.10
CA ASN A 177 -5.15 -13.26 24.92
C ASN A 177 -4.59 -13.62 26.31
N ASP A 178 -3.27 -13.73 26.45
CA ASP A 178 -2.58 -13.93 27.72
C ASP A 178 -2.43 -12.64 28.55
N GLY A 179 -2.78 -11.49 27.97
CA GLY A 179 -2.72 -10.18 28.62
C GLY A 179 -1.36 -9.50 28.51
N ASN A 180 -0.43 -10.00 27.69
CA ASN A 180 0.85 -9.35 27.46
C ASN A 180 0.67 -8.17 26.50
N THR A 181 1.43 -7.12 26.74
CA THR A 181 1.50 -5.96 25.85
C THR A 181 2.55 -6.21 24.78
N ASN A 182 2.14 -6.07 23.52
CA ASN A 182 2.95 -6.36 22.35
C ASN A 182 3.00 -5.13 21.44
N ILE A 183 4.16 -4.93 20.81
CA ILE A 183 4.38 -3.93 19.78
C ILE A 183 4.69 -4.70 18.50
N ARG A 184 3.98 -4.42 17.41
CA ARG A 184 4.22 -5.05 16.11
C ARG A 184 4.40 -3.99 15.04
N CYS A 185 5.48 -4.10 14.29
CA CYS A 185 5.78 -3.21 13.17
C CYS A 185 5.75 -4.01 11.87
N GLY A 186 5.17 -3.45 10.82
CA GLY A 186 5.09 -4.14 9.54
C GLY A 186 4.54 -3.28 8.41
N GLN A 187 4.63 -3.84 7.20
CA GLN A 187 4.03 -3.31 5.98
C GLN A 187 2.88 -4.21 5.47
N SER A 188 2.64 -5.34 6.15
CA SER A 188 1.52 -6.26 5.96
C SER A 188 0.99 -6.68 7.33
N VAL A 189 -0.29 -7.04 7.43
CA VAL A 189 -0.82 -7.63 8.67
C VAL A 189 -0.23 -9.00 8.95
N SER A 190 0.02 -9.78 7.91
CA SER A 190 0.50 -11.17 7.99
C SER A 190 2.00 -11.28 8.24
N SER A 191 2.79 -10.25 7.92
CA SER A 191 4.24 -10.22 8.13
C SER A 191 4.66 -8.99 8.94
N GLY A 192 5.49 -9.22 9.95
CA GLY A 192 5.98 -8.15 10.80
C GLY A 192 6.78 -8.71 11.96
N THR A 193 7.57 -7.84 12.57
CA THR A 193 8.32 -8.18 13.78
C THR A 193 7.49 -7.77 14.98
N THR A 194 7.45 -8.63 16.00
CA THR A 194 6.74 -8.37 17.26
C THR A 194 7.74 -8.29 18.40
N TRP A 195 7.61 -7.26 19.23
CA TRP A 195 8.36 -7.07 20.47
C TRP A 195 7.42 -7.17 21.65
N TYR A 196 7.81 -7.99 22.62
CA TYR A 196 7.06 -8.20 23.86
C TYR A 196 7.48 -7.13 24.88
N LEU A 197 6.50 -6.42 25.43
CA LEU A 197 6.70 -5.43 26.48
C LEU A 197 6.20 -5.99 27.82
N ASN A 198 6.85 -7.07 28.27
CA ASN A 198 6.61 -7.66 29.58
C ASN A 198 7.38 -6.90 30.69
N ASN A 199 7.13 -7.24 31.95
CA ASN A 199 7.76 -6.57 33.10
C ASN A 199 9.30 -6.63 33.05
N GLU A 200 9.87 -7.79 32.69
CA GLU A 200 11.32 -7.97 32.58
C GLU A 200 11.92 -7.03 31.52
N ARG A 201 11.28 -6.90 30.36
CA ARG A 201 11.71 -5.97 29.32
C ARG A 201 11.60 -4.52 29.76
N VAL A 202 10.53 -4.14 30.46
CA VAL A 202 10.37 -2.79 31.02
C VAL A 202 11.49 -2.49 32.03
N GLU A 203 11.74 -3.38 32.99
CA GLU A 203 12.80 -3.21 33.99
C GLU A 203 14.20 -3.12 33.34
N SER A 204 14.45 -3.92 32.31
CA SER A 204 15.67 -3.86 31.51
C SER A 204 15.84 -2.50 30.83
N LEU A 205 14.79 -1.98 30.18
CA LEU A 205 14.83 -0.68 29.53
C LEU A 205 15.01 0.48 30.52
N GLN A 206 14.39 0.40 31.71
CA GLN A 206 14.56 1.40 32.76
C GLN A 206 15.99 1.41 33.31
N SER A 207 16.56 0.22 33.50
CA SER A 207 17.96 0.06 33.94
C SER A 207 18.92 0.63 32.89
N GLU A 208 18.67 0.33 31.61
CA GLU A 208 19.45 0.87 30.49
C GLU A 208 19.37 2.41 30.41
N ALA A 209 18.16 2.98 30.56
CA ALA A 209 17.96 4.43 30.56
C ALA A 209 18.73 5.11 31.71
N ARG A 210 18.72 4.50 32.90
CA ARG A 210 19.44 4.96 34.09
C ARG A 210 20.96 4.88 33.91
N GLU A 211 21.46 3.75 33.41
CA GLU A 211 22.90 3.56 33.16
C GLU A 211 23.44 4.53 32.11
N LYS A 212 22.66 4.78 31.05
CA LYS A 212 23.03 5.70 29.97
C LYS A 212 22.72 7.17 30.29
N ASN A 213 21.99 7.45 31.38
CA ASN A 213 21.51 8.77 31.75
C ASN A 213 20.74 9.46 30.60
N VAL A 214 19.78 8.74 30.00
CA VAL A 214 18.95 9.21 28.87
C VAL A 214 17.46 9.08 29.17
N ASN A 215 16.65 9.95 28.57
CA ASN A 215 15.20 9.96 28.77
C ASN A 215 14.45 9.14 27.71
N GLU A 216 15.15 8.62 26.71
CA GLU A 216 14.58 7.88 25.58
C GLU A 216 15.47 6.67 25.24
N ILE A 217 14.85 5.49 25.09
CA ILE A 217 15.51 4.27 24.61
C ILE A 217 14.72 3.73 23.43
N SER A 218 15.43 3.35 22.37
CA SER A 218 14.82 2.73 21.20
C SER A 218 14.48 1.26 21.46
N ILE A 219 13.24 0.88 21.15
CA ILE A 219 12.75 -0.49 21.14
C ILE A 219 12.92 -1.10 19.74
N GLU A 220 12.65 -0.31 18.71
CA GLU A 220 12.72 -0.71 17.30
C GLU A 220 13.04 0.51 16.42
N GLU A 221 13.86 0.31 15.37
CA GLU A 221 14.28 1.37 14.44
C GLU A 221 14.03 1.08 12.95
N GLN A 222 13.84 -0.18 12.54
CA GLN A 222 13.86 -0.54 11.11
C GLN A 222 12.55 -0.20 10.39
N ASN A 223 11.40 -0.51 11.00
CA ASN A 223 10.08 -0.32 10.37
C ASN A 223 9.27 0.83 10.99
N GLY A 224 9.94 1.69 11.75
CA GLY A 224 9.35 2.75 12.56
C GLY A 224 10.17 2.91 13.82
N ASN A 225 10.43 4.14 14.24
CA ASN A 225 11.17 4.43 15.45
C ASN A 225 10.22 4.36 16.64
N VAL A 226 10.33 3.31 17.44
CA VAL A 226 9.53 3.12 18.66
C VAL A 226 10.40 3.39 19.87
N LEU A 227 10.09 4.47 20.58
CA LEU A 227 10.88 4.97 21.70
C LEU A 227 10.13 4.79 23.01
N ALA A 228 10.76 4.14 23.98
CA ALA A 228 10.32 4.19 25.37
C ALA A 228 10.78 5.51 25.99
N LEU A 229 9.87 6.21 26.68
CA LEU A 229 10.15 7.48 27.35
C LEU A 229 10.20 7.31 28.87
N PHE A 230 11.24 7.87 29.49
CA PHE A 230 11.56 7.72 30.90
C PHE A 230 11.60 9.07 31.62
N ASP A 231 11.13 9.06 32.87
CA ASP A 231 11.15 10.21 33.75
C ASP A 231 12.37 10.13 34.69
N PRO A 232 13.44 10.93 34.46
CA PRO A 232 14.65 10.90 35.30
C PRO A 232 14.39 11.38 36.73
N GLU A 233 13.37 12.22 36.95
CA GLU A 233 12.99 12.71 38.28
C GLU A 233 12.30 11.62 39.11
N ASN A 234 11.76 10.60 38.46
CA ASN A 234 11.04 9.49 39.04
C ASN A 234 11.77 8.16 38.79
N GLU A 235 13.06 8.11 39.10
CA GLU A 235 13.92 6.92 39.03
C GLU A 235 14.00 6.25 37.65
N TYR A 236 13.90 7.04 36.56
CA TYR A 236 13.80 6.55 35.17
C TYR A 236 12.60 5.62 34.99
N ARG A 237 11.45 6.04 35.50
CA ARG A 237 10.20 5.32 35.28
C ARG A 237 9.70 5.49 33.86
N MET A 238 9.44 4.39 33.17
CA MET A 238 8.81 4.41 31.85
C MET A 238 7.39 4.95 31.99
N TYR A 239 7.07 6.03 31.26
CA TYR A 239 5.76 6.69 31.36
C TYR A 239 5.02 6.75 30.02
N ALA A 240 5.70 6.54 28.90
CA ALA A 240 5.09 6.60 27.59
C ALA A 240 5.89 5.82 26.54
N ILE A 241 5.25 5.59 25.41
CA ILE A 241 5.87 5.10 24.18
C ILE A 241 5.63 6.14 23.09
N ARG A 242 6.67 6.58 22.38
CA ARG A 242 6.55 7.43 21.20
C ARG A 242 6.80 6.58 19.95
N ILE A 243 5.86 6.61 19.03
CA ILE A 243 5.93 5.93 17.75
C ILE A 243 6.15 7.01 16.69
N GLU A 244 7.24 6.92 15.95
CA GLU A 244 7.53 7.77 14.80
C GLU A 244 7.69 6.93 13.54
N ILE A 245 6.81 7.12 12.57
CA ILE A 245 6.87 6.43 11.27
C ILE A 245 7.13 7.50 10.22
N THR A 246 8.18 7.32 9.43
CA THR A 246 8.54 8.21 8.32
C THR A 246 8.67 7.39 7.06
N THR A 247 7.96 7.78 6.01
CA THR A 247 8.07 7.25 4.65
C THR A 247 8.71 8.30 3.74
N ALA A 248 8.86 8.03 2.44
CA ALA A 248 9.35 9.05 1.51
C ALA A 248 8.40 10.25 1.38
N THR A 249 7.10 10.06 1.65
CA THR A 249 6.04 11.04 1.36
C THR A 249 5.22 11.46 2.56
N SER A 250 5.34 10.79 3.71
CA SER A 250 4.61 11.15 4.92
C SER A 250 5.38 10.86 6.20
N LYS A 251 4.95 11.52 7.29
CA LYS A 251 5.46 11.30 8.63
C LYS A 251 4.30 11.33 9.62
N THR A 252 4.27 10.35 10.52
CA THR A 252 3.32 10.28 11.62
C THR A 252 4.09 10.12 12.93
N VAL A 253 3.75 10.92 13.93
CA VAL A 253 4.28 10.80 15.29
C VAL A 253 3.13 10.72 16.27
N GLN A 254 3.13 9.69 17.11
CA GLN A 254 2.13 9.51 18.15
C GLN A 254 2.78 9.08 19.46
N THR A 255 2.41 9.73 20.57
CA THR A 255 2.85 9.35 21.92
C THR A 255 1.69 8.75 22.69
N LEU A 256 1.91 7.53 23.19
CA LEU A 256 0.97 6.76 24.00
C LEU A 256 1.43 6.82 25.45
N LEU A 257 0.64 7.47 26.30
CA LEU A 257 0.90 7.47 27.74
C LEU A 257 0.59 6.09 28.31
N LEU A 258 1.53 5.55 29.07
CA LEU A 258 1.29 4.35 29.86
C LEU A 258 0.61 4.79 31.16
N PRO A 259 -0.42 4.07 31.64
CA PRO A 259 -0.98 4.36 32.94
C PRO A 259 0.14 4.25 33.99
N PRO A 260 0.17 5.14 35.00
CA PRO A 260 1.13 4.99 36.08
C PRO A 260 0.88 3.63 36.75
N VAL A 261 1.85 2.73 36.68
CA VAL A 261 1.96 1.49 37.48
C VAL A 261 1.77 1.81 38.98
N THR A 262 0.53 2.04 39.39
CA THR A 262 0.19 2.13 40.79
C THR A 262 0.20 0.68 41.26
N SER A 263 1.02 0.41 42.26
CA SER A 263 1.17 -0.89 42.91
C SER A 263 -0.12 -1.26 43.62
N ALA A 264 -1.17 -1.61 42.88
CA ALA A 264 -2.34 -2.37 43.29
C ALA A 264 -3.31 -2.56 42.10
N LYS A 265 -3.40 -3.80 41.61
CA LYS A 265 -4.50 -4.40 40.85
C LYS A 265 -4.73 -3.94 39.40
N LEU A 266 -4.40 -4.88 38.51
CA LEU A 266 -4.86 -5.07 37.13
C LEU A 266 -6.40 -5.13 37.00
N GLU A 267 -7.11 -4.00 37.12
CA GLU A 267 -8.54 -3.96 36.77
C GLU A 267 -8.99 -2.77 35.91
N ASN A 268 -8.09 -1.90 35.44
CA ASN A 268 -8.49 -0.80 34.55
C ASN A 268 -7.48 -0.60 33.39
N LEU A 269 -7.86 -1.14 32.23
CA LEU A 269 -7.22 -0.95 30.93
C LEU A 269 -7.34 0.52 30.43
N PRO A 270 -6.50 0.94 29.46
CA PRO A 270 -6.25 2.35 29.14
C PRO A 270 -7.47 3.05 28.52
N LYS A 271 -7.82 4.22 29.06
CA LYS A 271 -8.58 5.22 28.31
C LYS A 271 -7.59 6.03 27.47
N VAL A 272 -7.67 5.89 26.15
CA VAL A 272 -7.03 6.80 25.20
C VAL A 272 -7.56 8.20 25.48
N LEU A 273 -6.71 9.08 26.01
CA LEU A 273 -7.03 10.50 26.14
C LEU A 273 -6.60 11.20 24.84
N PRO A 274 -7.53 11.75 24.05
CA PRO A 274 -7.15 12.60 22.92
C PRO A 274 -6.39 13.84 23.43
N LEU A 275 -5.34 14.20 22.68
CA LEU A 275 -4.37 15.25 23.01
C LEU A 275 -4.99 16.63 23.29
N ASP A 276 -6.22 16.87 22.81
CA ASP A 276 -6.93 18.15 22.95
C ASP A 276 -7.36 18.50 24.39
N SER A 277 -7.09 17.62 25.36
CA SER A 277 -7.50 17.80 26.77
C SER A 277 -6.39 18.20 27.74
N VAL A 278 -5.13 18.30 27.31
CA VAL A 278 -4.01 18.69 28.19
C VAL A 278 -3.70 20.19 28.04
N LYS A 279 -4.27 21.03 28.91
CA LYS A 279 -3.84 22.43 29.07
C LYS A 279 -2.53 22.47 29.87
N LEU A 280 -1.40 22.60 29.18
CA LEU A 280 -0.13 22.97 29.81
C LEU A 280 -0.22 24.42 30.32
N ARG A 281 0.04 24.64 31.61
CA ARG A 281 0.20 26.00 32.17
C ARG A 281 1.65 26.45 31.99
N PRO A 282 1.90 27.73 31.66
CA PRO A 282 3.27 28.24 31.58
C PRO A 282 3.85 28.37 32.99
N ILE A 283 5.11 27.94 33.14
CA ILE A 283 5.94 28.22 34.31
C ILE A 283 6.29 29.71 34.27
N ARG A 284 5.93 30.45 35.32
CA ARG A 284 6.39 31.84 35.50
C ARG A 284 7.87 31.80 35.87
N THR A 285 8.67 32.52 35.09
CA THR A 285 10.03 32.97 35.43
C THR A 285 10.04 33.86 36.67
#